data_AF-T2KH51-F1
#
_entry.id   AF-T2KH51-F1
#
_cell.length_a   1.000
_cell.length_b   1.000
_cell.length_c   1.000
_cell.angle_alpha   90.00
_cell.angle_beta   90.00
_cell.angle_gamma   90.00
#
_symmetry.space_group_name_H-M   'P 1'
#
loop_
_entity.id
_entity.type
_entity.pdbx_description
1 polymer ?
#
loop_
_entity_poly.entity_id
_entity_poly.type
_entity_poly.pdbx_seq_one_letter_code
_entity_poly.pdbx_strand_id
1 'polypeptide(L)'
;FDRAYQGFGAGDVARDAIAVRHFVKDGHEICLTQSYAKNMGLYGERAGAFPLITGSKDDAQRTMSQLKIIVRPMYSNPPIHGARIVTEILTDPALKSQWLVDVKGMADRIISMRTQLRDNLKKEGSQRDWSHIADQIGMFT
;
A
#
# COMPACT_ATOMS: atom_id res chain seq x y z
N PHE A 1 7.33 8.39 3.79
CA PHE A 1 7.04 7.23 2.93
C PHE A 1 5.65 7.37 2.35
N ASP A 2 5.46 7.09 1.06
CA ASP A 2 4.13 6.96 0.45
C ASP A 2 3.86 5.51 0.05
N ARG A 3 2.77 4.93 0.56
CA ARG A 3 2.44 3.50 0.42
C ARG A 3 1.01 3.30 -0.03
N ALA A 4 0.84 3.36 -1.35
CA ALA A 4 -0.43 3.06 -2.01
C ALA A 4 -0.56 1.62 -2.53
N TYR A 5 0.53 0.84 -2.53
CA TYR A 5 0.63 -0.45 -3.24
C TYR A 5 1.09 -1.60 -2.35
N GLN A 6 0.91 -1.52 -1.04
CA GLN A 6 1.32 -2.61 -0.14
C GLN A 6 0.57 -3.91 -0.47
N GLY A 7 1.33 -4.94 -0.83
CA GLY A 7 0.87 -6.24 -1.29
C GLY A 7 0.92 -6.42 -2.82
N PHE A 8 1.03 -5.33 -3.60
CA PHE A 8 1.11 -5.39 -5.06
C PHE A 8 2.54 -5.49 -5.60
N GLY A 9 3.54 -5.13 -4.81
CA GLY A 9 4.91 -5.11 -5.27
C GLY A 9 5.43 -6.54 -5.43
N ALA A 10 5.61 -7.22 -4.31
CA ALA A 10 6.10 -8.59 -4.27
C ALA A 10 4.99 -9.65 -4.15
N GLY A 11 3.71 -9.25 -4.19
CA GLY A 11 2.60 -10.15 -3.85
C GLY A 11 2.53 -10.50 -2.35
N ASP A 12 3.27 -9.76 -1.51
CA ASP A 12 3.40 -9.99 -0.08
C ASP A 12 3.40 -8.66 0.69
N VAL A 13 2.39 -8.50 1.56
CA VAL A 13 2.16 -7.29 2.34
C VAL A 13 3.30 -6.99 3.32
N ALA A 14 3.98 -8.01 3.85
CA ALA A 14 5.08 -7.85 4.80
C ALA A 14 6.38 -7.50 4.08
N ARG A 15 6.68 -8.16 2.95
CA ARG A 15 7.85 -7.88 2.11
C ARG A 15 7.82 -6.46 1.57
N ASP A 16 6.65 -6.02 1.08
CA ASP A 16 6.47 -4.65 0.60
C ASP A 16 6.67 -3.61 1.72
N ALA A 17 6.61 -4.01 3.00
CA ALA A 17 6.78 -3.14 4.16
C ALA A 17 8.19 -3.12 4.74
N ILE A 18 9.14 -3.89 4.20
CA ILE A 18 10.48 -4.05 4.76
C ILE A 18 11.20 -2.71 4.88
N ALA A 19 11.17 -1.86 3.85
CA ALA A 19 11.86 -0.56 3.89
C ALA A 19 11.37 0.33 5.03
N VAL A 20 10.04 0.43 5.23
CA VAL A 20 9.47 1.20 6.34
C VAL A 20 9.85 0.60 7.69
N ARG A 21 9.73 -0.72 7.83
CA ARG A 21 10.05 -1.42 9.08
C ARG A 21 11.54 -1.30 9.42
N HIS A 22 12.41 -1.30 8.43
CA HIS A 22 13.84 -1.12 8.60
C HIS A 22 14.15 0.27 9.16
N PHE A 23 13.61 1.33 8.55
CA PHE A 23 13.81 2.69 9.05
C PHE A 23 13.30 2.88 10.48
N VAL A 24 12.12 2.34 10.80
CA VAL A 24 11.59 2.40 12.16
C VAL A 24 12.47 1.60 13.14
N LYS A 25 12.98 0.43 12.73
CA LYS A 25 13.88 -0.39 13.55
C LYS A 25 15.19 0.34 13.85
N ASP A 26 15.69 1.13 12.90
CA ASP A 26 16.91 1.93 13.05
C ASP A 26 16.69 3.22 13.86
N GLY A 27 15.49 3.43 14.40
CA GLY A 27 15.16 4.54 15.29
C GLY A 27 14.71 5.81 14.57
N HIS A 28 14.44 5.74 13.25
CA HIS A 28 13.94 6.90 12.52
C HIS A 28 12.47 7.19 12.86
N GLU A 29 12.19 8.44 13.23
CA GLU A 29 10.85 9.01 13.25
C GLU A 29 10.42 9.32 11.82
N ILE A 30 9.29 8.75 11.38
CA ILE A 30 8.84 8.82 9.99
C ILE A 30 7.39 9.27 9.86
N CYS A 31 7.10 9.97 8.77
CA CYS A 31 5.74 10.17 8.27
C CYS A 31 5.43 9.10 7.22
N LEU A 32 4.24 8.52 7.29
CA LEU A 32 3.73 7.56 6.31
C LEU A 32 2.36 8.01 5.79
N THR A 33 2.15 7.93 4.48
CA THR A 33 0.81 7.92 3.89
C THR A 33 0.48 6.51 3.44
N GLN A 34 -0.71 6.02 3.78
CA GLN A 34 -1.19 4.70 3.39
C GLN A 34 -2.52 4.82 2.68
N SER A 35 -2.67 4.15 1.54
CA SER A 35 -3.93 4.09 0.79
C SER A 35 -4.44 2.66 0.71
N TYR A 36 -5.75 2.48 0.89
CA TYR A 36 -6.44 1.21 0.71
C TYR A 36 -7.15 1.09 -0.64
N ALA A 37 -7.00 2.09 -1.51
CA ALA A 37 -7.71 2.15 -2.79
C ALA A 37 -7.38 0.96 -3.70
N LYS A 38 -6.11 0.53 -3.74
CA LYS A 38 -5.65 -0.52 -4.64
C LYS A 38 -5.73 -1.89 -3.98
N ASN A 39 -5.11 -2.04 -2.80
CA ASN A 39 -4.99 -3.34 -2.12
C ASN A 39 -6.29 -3.87 -1.52
N MET A 40 -7.33 -3.04 -1.34
CA MET A 40 -8.66 -3.51 -0.95
C MET A 40 -9.72 -3.17 -2.01
N GLY A 41 -9.33 -2.62 -3.16
CA GLY A 41 -10.28 -2.17 -4.19
C GLY A 41 -11.18 -1.00 -3.77
N LEU A 42 -10.86 -0.30 -2.68
CA LEU A 42 -11.67 0.76 -2.07
C LEU A 42 -11.44 2.13 -2.74
N TYR A 43 -11.39 2.17 -4.07
CA TYR A 43 -11.04 3.37 -4.84
C TYR A 43 -11.93 4.57 -4.50
N GLY A 44 -13.26 4.37 -4.58
CA GLY A 44 -14.26 5.42 -4.34
C GLY A 44 -14.47 5.74 -2.86
N GLU A 45 -14.14 4.81 -1.96
CA GLU A 45 -14.39 4.95 -0.51
C GLU A 45 -13.41 5.89 0.20
N ARG A 46 -12.32 6.26 -0.48
CA ARG A 46 -11.31 7.20 0.01
C ARG A 46 -10.69 6.78 1.35
N ALA A 47 -10.55 5.46 1.57
CA ALA A 47 -9.93 4.91 2.77
C ALA A 47 -8.39 5.04 2.72
N GLY A 48 -7.82 5.62 3.78
CA GLY A 48 -6.39 5.80 3.96
C GLY A 48 -6.03 6.21 5.39
N ALA A 49 -4.74 6.29 5.67
CA ALA A 49 -4.21 6.68 6.97
C ALA A 49 -2.93 7.52 6.83
N PHE A 50 -2.68 8.37 7.83
CA PHE A 50 -1.44 9.12 7.98
C PHE A 50 -0.76 8.82 9.33
N PRO A 51 0.02 7.72 9.43
CA PRO A 51 0.80 7.46 10.64
C PRO A 51 2.01 8.39 10.75
N LEU A 52 2.22 8.92 11.95
CA LEU A 52 3.44 9.62 12.35
C LEU A 52 4.11 8.83 13.47
N ILE A 53 5.35 8.42 13.28
CA ILE A 53 6.14 7.71 14.29
C ILE A 53 6.95 8.75 15.08
N THR A 54 6.81 8.75 16.40
CA THR A 54 7.47 9.68 17.32
C THR A 54 8.25 8.92 18.40
N GLY A 55 9.26 9.54 18.98
CA GLY A 55 10.15 8.92 19.96
C GLY A 55 9.49 8.66 21.32
N SER A 56 8.36 9.29 21.61
CA SER A 56 7.60 9.06 22.84
C SER A 56 6.08 9.10 22.62
N LYS A 57 5.34 8.58 23.60
CA LYS A 57 3.87 8.68 23.66
C LYS A 57 3.40 10.13 23.83
N ASP A 58 4.15 10.94 24.57
CA ASP A 58 3.86 12.36 24.79
C ASP A 58 4.03 13.16 23.49
N ASP A 59 5.06 12.86 22.69
CA ASP A 59 5.23 13.45 21.35
C ASP A 59 4.10 13.02 20.40
N ALA A 60 3.66 11.75 20.46
CA ALA A 60 2.53 11.28 19.67
C ALA A 60 1.23 12.04 20.01
N GLN A 61 0.99 12.30 21.30
CA GLN A 61 -0.20 13.05 21.73
C GLN A 61 -0.14 14.52 21.30
N ARG A 62 1.03 15.17 21.47
CA ARG A 62 1.26 16.56 21.03
C ARG A 62 1.06 16.69 19.52
N THR A 63 1.69 15.84 18.72
CA THR A 63 1.54 15.86 17.26
C THR A 63 0.12 15.56 16.80
N MET A 64 -0.55 14.56 17.42
CA MET A 64 -1.96 14.25 17.14
C MET A 64 -2.90 15.45 17.39
N SER A 65 -2.66 16.24 18.44
CA SER A 65 -3.45 17.45 18.71
C SER A 65 -3.33 18.49 17.58
N GLN A 66 -2.12 18.69 17.06
CA GLN A 66 -1.87 19.64 15.96
C GLN A 66 -2.47 19.13 14.65
N LEU A 67 -2.37 17.83 14.37
CA LEU A 67 -3.01 17.22 13.20
C LEU A 67 -4.53 17.41 13.21
N LYS A 68 -5.18 17.28 14.37
CA LYS A 68 -6.63 17.54 14.49
C LYS A 68 -6.98 19.01 14.22
N ILE A 69 -6.16 19.95 14.69
CA ILE A 69 -6.34 21.40 14.42
C ILE A 69 -6.24 21.67 12.92
N ILE A 70 -5.31 21.02 12.21
CA ILE A 70 -5.13 21.16 10.76
C ILE A 70 -6.28 20.53 9.98
N VAL A 71 -6.72 19.32 10.35
CA VAL A 71 -7.79 18.60 9.64
C VAL A 71 -9.15 19.30 9.76
N ARG A 72 -9.43 19.91 10.92
CA ARG A 72 -10.72 20.52 11.23
C ARG A 72 -11.17 21.56 10.19
N PRO A 73 -10.37 22.57 9.80
CA PRO A 73 -10.73 23.52 8.75
C PRO A 73 -10.60 22.95 7.32
N MET A 74 -9.91 21.83 7.10
CA MET A 74 -9.77 21.25 5.75
C MET A 74 -11.05 20.54 5.30
N TYR A 75 -11.56 19.64 6.13
CA TYR A 75 -12.74 18.82 5.79
C TYR A 75 -13.52 18.35 7.02
N SER A 76 -13.28 18.95 8.20
CA SER A 76 -13.91 18.62 9.48
C SER A 76 -13.56 17.24 10.04
N ASN A 77 -14.00 16.15 9.39
CA ASN A 77 -13.78 14.77 9.82
C ASN A 77 -13.82 13.81 8.60
N PRO A 78 -13.12 12.67 8.65
CA PRO A 78 -12.98 11.78 7.50
C PRO A 78 -14.25 10.95 7.21
N PRO A 79 -14.45 10.49 5.96
CA PRO A 79 -15.56 9.60 5.61
C PRO A 79 -15.43 8.26 6.33
N ILE A 80 -16.54 7.77 6.90
CA ILE A 80 -16.53 6.63 7.82
C ILE A 80 -16.62 5.26 7.12
N HIS A 81 -17.26 5.16 5.95
CA HIS A 81 -17.64 3.88 5.35
C HIS A 81 -16.42 3.02 4.98
N GLY A 82 -15.52 3.56 4.17
CA GLY A 82 -14.25 2.89 3.83
C GLY A 82 -13.42 2.51 5.05
N ALA A 83 -13.36 3.37 6.08
CA ALA A 83 -12.64 3.06 7.31
C ALA A 83 -13.24 1.86 8.06
N ARG A 84 -14.57 1.71 8.07
CA ARG A 84 -15.25 0.55 8.67
C ARG A 84 -14.98 -0.74 7.91
N ILE A 85 -14.99 -0.70 6.57
CA ILE A 85 -14.65 -1.88 5.74
C ILE A 85 -13.22 -2.34 6.01
N VAL A 86 -12.26 -1.40 5.99
CA VAL A 86 -10.85 -1.70 6.32
C VAL A 86 -10.74 -2.29 7.72
N THR A 87 -11.43 -1.72 8.70
CA THR A 87 -11.40 -2.20 10.08
C THR A 87 -11.91 -3.63 10.16
N GLU A 88 -13.11 -3.89 9.65
CA GLU A 88 -13.74 -5.22 9.64
C GLU A 88 -12.82 -6.29 9.05
N ILE A 89 -12.28 -6.03 7.85
CA ILE A 89 -11.37 -6.96 7.16
C ILE A 89 -10.09 -7.20 7.97
N LEU A 90 -9.51 -6.17 8.59
CA LEU A 90 -8.23 -6.29 9.27
C LEU A 90 -8.33 -6.84 10.70
N THR A 91 -9.50 -6.71 11.34
CA THR A 91 -9.74 -7.21 12.71
C THR A 91 -10.32 -8.61 12.75
N ASP A 92 -11.02 -9.05 11.71
CA ASP A 92 -11.50 -10.44 11.60
C ASP A 92 -10.39 -11.33 10.99
N PRO A 93 -9.93 -12.40 11.68
CA PRO A 93 -8.87 -13.27 11.18
C PRO A 93 -9.19 -14.00 9.88
N ALA A 94 -10.46 -14.40 9.66
CA ALA A 94 -10.88 -15.10 8.46
C ALA A 94 -10.91 -14.14 7.26
N LEU A 95 -11.50 -12.95 7.43
CA LEU A 95 -11.52 -11.92 6.39
C LEU A 95 -10.12 -11.44 6.04
N LYS A 96 -9.25 -11.23 7.04
CA LYS A 96 -7.86 -10.84 6.81
C LYS A 96 -7.10 -11.91 6.01
N SER A 97 -7.31 -13.18 6.34
CA SER A 97 -6.68 -14.29 5.64
C SER A 97 -7.14 -14.36 4.19
N GLN A 98 -8.44 -14.18 3.94
CA GLN A 98 -8.99 -14.12 2.58
C GLN A 98 -8.41 -12.92 1.80
N TRP A 99 -8.38 -11.74 2.41
CA TRP A 99 -7.81 -10.53 1.80
C TRP A 99 -6.35 -10.70 1.37
N LEU A 100 -5.52 -11.39 2.18
CA LEU A 100 -4.13 -11.68 1.81
C LEU A 100 -4.03 -12.57 0.57
N VAL A 101 -4.93 -13.54 0.41
CA VAL A 101 -5.01 -14.38 -0.79
C VAL A 101 -5.44 -13.54 -2.00
N ASP A 102 -6.45 -12.69 -1.84
CA ASP A 102 -6.99 -11.87 -2.93
C ASP A 102 -5.95 -10.87 -3.45
N VAL A 103 -5.23 -10.21 -2.54
CA VAL A 103 -4.14 -9.28 -2.88
C VAL A 103 -3.02 -9.99 -3.62
N LYS A 104 -2.62 -11.17 -3.15
CA LYS A 104 -1.62 -11.98 -3.84
C LYS A 104 -2.10 -12.38 -5.24
N GLY A 105 -3.34 -12.81 -5.39
CA GLY A 105 -3.92 -13.15 -6.69
C GLY A 105 -3.90 -11.98 -7.67
N MET A 106 -4.22 -10.76 -7.20
CA MET A 106 -4.12 -9.54 -8.01
C MET A 106 -2.68 -9.24 -8.45
N ALA A 107 -1.71 -9.38 -7.54
CA ALA A 107 -0.29 -9.15 -7.83
C ALA A 107 0.28 -10.20 -8.81
N ASP A 108 -0.01 -11.48 -8.57
CA ASP A 108 0.43 -12.60 -9.41
C ASP A 108 -0.09 -12.44 -10.85
N ARG A 109 -1.34 -11.97 -11.01
CA ARG A 109 -1.90 -11.68 -12.34
C ARG A 109 -1.11 -10.58 -13.06
N ILE A 110 -0.75 -9.49 -12.38
CA ILE A 110 0.04 -8.39 -12.98
C ILE A 110 1.41 -8.89 -13.41
N ILE A 111 2.10 -9.64 -12.56
CA ILE A 111 3.41 -10.24 -12.85
C ILE A 111 3.33 -11.17 -14.06
N SER A 112 2.26 -11.98 -14.13
CA SER A 112 2.00 -12.86 -15.27
C SER A 112 1.79 -12.08 -16.56
N MET A 113 0.99 -11.00 -16.55
CA MET A 113 0.78 -10.16 -17.74
C MET A 113 2.06 -9.50 -18.23
N ARG A 114 2.92 -9.02 -17.33
CA ARG A 114 4.25 -8.46 -17.67
C ARG A 114 5.13 -9.48 -18.36
N THR A 115 5.21 -10.68 -17.79
CA THR A 115 5.99 -11.79 -18.33
C THR A 115 5.50 -12.15 -19.73
N GLN A 116 4.18 -12.32 -19.90
CA GLN A 116 3.57 -12.64 -21.18
C GLN A 116 3.81 -11.56 -22.23
N LEU A 117 3.71 -10.28 -21.87
CA LEU A 117 3.97 -9.17 -22.79
C LEU A 117 5.42 -9.19 -23.30
N ARG A 118 6.40 -9.27 -22.39
CA ARG A 118 7.82 -9.38 -22.75
C ARG A 118 8.07 -10.57 -23.67
N ASP A 119 7.55 -11.74 -23.31
CA ASP A 119 7.77 -12.97 -24.07
C ASP A 119 7.14 -12.92 -25.45
N ASN A 120 5.95 -12.33 -25.57
CA ASN A 120 5.28 -12.16 -26.86
C ASN A 120 5.98 -11.13 -27.74
N LEU A 121 6.48 -10.01 -27.19
CA LEU A 121 7.32 -9.07 -27.96
C LEU A 121 8.56 -9.74 -28.55
N LYS A 122 9.18 -10.65 -27.80
CA LYS A 122 10.31 -11.45 -28.29
C LYS A 122 9.88 -12.44 -29.38
N LYS A 123 8.73 -13.11 -29.21
CA LYS A 123 8.18 -14.04 -30.21
C LYS A 123 7.84 -13.35 -31.53
N GLU A 124 7.33 -12.12 -31.48
CA GLU A 124 7.04 -11.28 -32.65
C GLU A 124 8.30 -10.71 -33.33
N GLY A 125 9.50 -11.11 -32.89
CA GLY A 125 10.76 -10.76 -33.54
C GLY A 125 11.37 -9.43 -33.10
N SER A 126 10.87 -8.81 -32.03
CA SER A 126 11.49 -7.60 -31.48
C SER A 126 12.92 -7.87 -31.01
N GLN A 127 13.88 -7.08 -31.49
CA GLN A 127 15.31 -7.19 -31.15
C GLN A 127 15.73 -6.29 -29.98
N ARG A 128 14.79 -5.52 -29.40
CA ARG A 128 15.07 -4.64 -28.26
C ARG A 128 15.09 -5.45 -26.95
N ASP A 129 15.80 -4.93 -25.96
CA ASP A 129 15.72 -5.49 -24.61
C ASP A 129 14.43 -5.02 -23.91
N TRP A 130 13.55 -5.97 -23.61
CA TRP A 130 12.29 -5.78 -22.91
C TRP A 130 12.32 -6.34 -21.48
N SER A 131 13.50 -6.68 -20.94
CA SER A 131 13.69 -7.16 -19.56
C SER A 131 12.97 -6.29 -18.52
N HIS A 132 13.11 -4.96 -18.67
CA HIS A 132 12.50 -3.95 -17.79
C HIS A 132 10.99 -4.14 -17.56
N ILE A 133 10.22 -4.65 -18.54
CA ILE A 133 8.78 -4.90 -18.39
C ILE A 133 8.51 -5.90 -17.26
N ALA A 134 9.35 -6.94 -17.16
CA ALA A 134 9.24 -8.00 -16.17
C ALA A 134 9.95 -7.68 -14.86
N ASP A 135 11.03 -6.88 -14.91
CA ASP A 135 11.82 -6.53 -13.73
C ASP A 135 11.17 -5.42 -12.88
N GLN A 136 10.35 -4.56 -13.51
CA GLN A 136 9.60 -3.52 -12.82
C GLN A 136 8.51 -4.11 -11.91
N ILE A 137 8.30 -3.42 -10.79
CA ILE A 137 7.42 -3.86 -9.71
C ILE A 137 6.15 -3.00 -9.66
N GLY A 138 4.99 -3.63 -9.44
CA GLY A 138 3.72 -2.94 -9.25
C GLY A 138 2.92 -2.73 -10.54
N MET A 139 2.03 -1.74 -10.52
CA MET A 139 0.97 -1.61 -11.54
C MET A 139 1.41 -1.01 -12.88
N PHE A 140 2.55 -0.32 -12.97
CA PHE A 140 2.93 0.47 -14.15
C PHE A 140 4.32 0.14 -14.68
N THR A 141 4.51 0.30 -15.99
CA THR A 141 5.77 0.11 -16.72
C THR A 141 6.34 1.46 -17.13
#